data_AF-A0A3D3H6T6-F1
#
_entry.id   AF-A0A3D3H6T6-F1
#
_cell.length_a   1.000
_cell.length_b   1.000
_cell.length_c   1.000
_cell.angle_alpha   90.00
_cell.angle_beta   90.00
_cell.angle_gamma   90.00
#
_symmetry.space_group_name_H-M   'P 1'
#
loop_
_entity.id
_entity.type
_entity.pdbx_description
1 polymer ?
#
loop_
_entity_poly.entity_id
_entity_poly.type
_entity_poly.pdbx_seq_one_letter_code
_entity_poly.pdbx_strand_id
1 'polypeptide(L)' 'VDVPAHPIPGKLVEELWEHFVKPTLVRPTFVMDFPLDTSPLVREHRSIPGVVEK' A
#
# COMPACT_ATOMS: atom_id res chain seq x y z
N VAL A 1 4.83 -15.29 -1.55
CA VAL A 1 5.01 -13.85 -1.80
C VAL A 1 6.46 -13.64 -2.12
N ASP A 2 6.75 -13.07 -3.29
CA ASP A 2 8.13 -12.85 -3.72
C ASP A 2 8.72 -11.66 -2.96
N VAL A 3 10.02 -11.70 -2.66
CA VAL A 3 10.67 -10.60 -1.93
C VAL A 3 11.10 -9.54 -2.95
N PRO A 4 10.67 -8.27 -2.79
CA PRO A 4 11.05 -7.21 -3.72
C PRO A 4 12.57 -6.95 -3.66
N ALA A 5 13.16 -6.55 -4.78
CA ALA A 5 14.59 -6.23 -4.89
C ALA A 5 15.05 -5.17 -3.86
N HIS A 6 14.14 -4.29 -3.44
CA HIS A 6 14.34 -3.31 -2.37
C HIS A 6 13.26 -3.50 -1.31
N PRO A 7 13.53 -4.29 -0.25
CA PRO A 7 12.55 -4.58 0.78
C PRO A 7 12.44 -3.43 1.77
N ILE A 8 11.54 -2.50 1.47
CA ILE A 8 11.06 -1.50 2.44
C ILE A 8 9.75 -1.99 3.07
N PRO A 9 9.45 -1.63 4.33
CA PRO A 9 8.26 -2.12 5.04
C PRO A 9 6.96 -1.94 4.26
N GLY A 10 6.70 -0.76 3.69
CA GLY A 10 5.48 -0.52 2.93
C GLY A 10 5.39 -1.38 1.67
N LYS A 11 6.51 -1.63 1.00
CA LYS A 11 6.51 -2.49 -0.20
C LYS A 11 6.17 -3.94 0.15
N LEU A 12 6.66 -4.46 1.27
CA LEU A 12 6.27 -5.79 1.75
C LEU A 12 4.78 -5.86 2.10
N VAL A 13 4.22 -4.80 2.71
CA VAL A 13 2.77 -4.72 2.98
C VAL A 13 1.97 -4.72 1.68
N GLU A 14 2.39 -3.97 0.66
CA GLU A 14 1.77 -3.98 -0.65
C GLU A 14 1.80 -5.37 -1.29
N GLU A 15 2.94 -6.06 -1.30
CA GLU A 15 3.05 -7.42 -1.88
C GLU A 15 2.13 -8.43 -1.17
N LEU A 16 2.04 -8.36 0.16
CA LEU A 16 1.09 -9.17 0.93
C LEU A 16 -0.36 -8.83 0.55
N TRP A 17 -0.71 -7.55 0.50
CA TRP A 17 -2.06 -7.10 0.13
C TRP A 17 -2.43 -7.53 -1.30
N GLU A 18 -1.51 -7.37 -2.27
CA GLU A 18 -1.70 -7.76 -3.66
C GLU A 18 -1.91 -9.26 -3.82
N HIS A 19 -1.22 -10.07 -3.01
CA HIS A 19 -1.36 -11.53 -3.08
C HIS A 19 -2.63 -12.04 -2.37
N PHE A 20 -2.93 -11.52 -1.17
CA PHE A 20 -3.97 -12.09 -0.32
C PHE A 20 -5.32 -11.39 -0.42
N VAL A 21 -5.36 -10.08 -0.72
CA VAL A 21 -6.58 -9.28 -0.65
C VAL A 21 -7.09 -8.90 -2.03
N LYS A 22 -6.21 -8.39 -2.91
CA LYS A 22 -6.58 -7.92 -4.26
C LYS A 22 -7.42 -8.94 -5.07
N PRO A 23 -7.15 -10.27 -5.03
CA PRO A 23 -7.97 -11.24 -5.77
C PRO A 23 -9.41 -11.39 -5.26
N THR A 24 -9.69 -10.96 -4.02
CA THR A 24 -11.01 -11.05 -3.39
C THR A 24 -11.94 -9.89 -3.75
N LEU A 25 -11.39 -8.80 -4.33
CA LEU A 25 -12.15 -7.60 -4.70
C LEU A 25 -12.90 -7.82 -6.03
N VAL A 26 -14.17 -8.17 -5.95
CA VAL A 26 -15.02 -8.49 -7.12
C VAL A 26 -15.82 -7.31 -7.70
N ARG A 27 -15.92 -6.21 -6.96
CA ARG A 27 -16.62 -4.98 -7.36
C ARG A 27 -15.66 -3.80 -7.33
N PRO A 28 -15.97 -2.70 -8.05
CA PRO A 28 -15.18 -1.47 -7.95
C PRO A 28 -15.03 -1.05 -6.49
N THR A 29 -13.79 -1.01 -6.02
CA THR A 29 -13.44 -0.78 -4.62
C THR A 29 -12.31 0.25 -4.58
N PHE A 30 -12.51 1.33 -3.83
CA PHE A 30 -11.42 2.26 -3.52
C PHE A 30 -10.61 1.69 -2.35
N VAL A 31 -9.31 1.56 -2.57
CA VAL A 31 -8.32 1.16 -1.56
C VAL A 31 -7.55 2.42 -1.25
N MET A 32 -7.42 2.74 0.03
CA MET A 32 -6.86 4.01 0.49
C MET A 32 -5.74 3.78 1.51
N ASP A 33 -5.07 4.86 1.91
CA ASP A 33 -4.07 4.87 2.99
C ASP A 33 -2.86 3.99 2.68
N PHE A 34 -2.31 4.15 1.48
CA PHE A 34 -1.10 3.45 1.06
C PHE A 34 0.10 3.85 1.94
N PRO A 35 1.10 2.97 2.12
CA PRO A 35 2.30 3.28 2.87
C PRO A 35 3.04 4.52 2.35
N LEU A 36 3.55 5.33 3.28
CA LEU A 36 4.26 6.58 2.97
C LEU A 36 5.55 6.35 2.18
N ASP A 37 6.30 5.31 2.53
CA ASP A 37 7.59 4.96 1.94
C ASP A 37 7.48 4.41 0.51
N THR A 38 6.29 3.98 0.07
CA THR A 38 6.02 3.56 -1.32
C THR A 38 5.43 4.67 -2.20
N SER A 39 5.07 5.81 -1.61
CA SER A 39 4.27 6.86 -2.26
C SER A 39 4.95 8.24 -2.23
N PRO A 40 6.11 8.42 -2.90
CA PRO A 40 6.97 9.61 -2.74
C PRO A 40 6.39 10.92 -3.29
N LEU A 41 5.36 10.84 -4.13
CA LEU A 41 4.74 12.01 -4.78
C LEU A 41 3.35 12.33 -4.22
N VAL A 42 2.88 11.58 -3.22
CA VAL A 42 1.57 11.79 -2.59
C VAL A 42 1.77 12.45 -1.24
N ARG A 43 0.88 13.37 -0.87
CA ARG A 43 0.91 14.05 0.42
C ARG A 43 0.68 13.02 1.56
N GLU A 44 1.44 13.16 2.64
CA GLU A 44 1.20 12.41 3.88
C GLU A 44 -0.21 12.67 4.43
N HIS A 45 -0.82 11.63 4.99
CA HIS A 45 -2.18 11.69 5.52
C HIS A 45 -2.30 12.69 6.68
N ARG A 46 -3.36 13.52 6.67
CA ARG A 46 -3.50 14.64 7.63
C ARG A 46 -3.55 14.25 9.11
N SER A 47 -3.94 13.01 9.41
CA SER A 47 -4.21 12.54 10.77
C SER A 47 -3.73 11.12 11.08
N ILE A 48 -3.20 10.38 10.09
CA ILE A 48 -2.80 8.98 10.26
C ILE A 48 -1.32 8.90 9.87
N PRO A 49 -0.39 8.76 10.82
CA PRO A 49 1.02 8.73 10.50
C PRO A 49 1.38 7.46 9.72
N GLY A 50 2.35 7.58 8.81
CA GLY A 50 2.91 6.45 8.07
C GLY A 50 2.16 6.04 6.80
N VAL A 51 1.11 6.76 6.42
CA VAL A 51 0.33 6.54 5.19
C VAL A 51 0.10 7.84 4.43
N VAL A 52 -0.35 7.75 3.18
CA VAL A 52 -0.65 8.88 2.29
C VAL A 52 -2.13 8.99 1.94
N GLU A 53 -2.58 10.17 1.51
CA GLU A 53 -3.95 10.38 0.98
C GLU A 53 -4.04 9.93 -0.50
N LYS A 54 -3.90 8.62 -0.72
CA LYS A 54 -4.00 7.95 -2.03
C LYS A 54 -5.21 7.02 -2.05
#